data_AF-A0A7Z6TE39-F1
#
_entry.id   AF-A0A7Z6TE39-F1
#
_cell.length_a   1.000
_cell.length_b   1.000
_cell.length_c   1.000
_cell.angle_alpha   90.00
_cell.angle_beta   90.00
_cell.angle_gamma   90.00
#
_symmetry.space_group_name_H-M   'P 1'
#
loop_
_entity.id
_entity.type
_entity.pdbx_description
1 polymer ?
#
loop_
_entity_poly.entity_id
_entity_poly.type
_entity_poly.pdbx_seq_one_letter_code
_entity_poly.pdbx_strand_id
1 'polypeptide(L)'
;MGTRHCLDCEADITAKQLSAVRCDACLPAWKNEARRRLWAENPELRRRQQADAANRRRARIRGNGRERYERLDVFERDRWRCRLCSFPVDQAAQWPDPLSAAIDHVVPIAAGGADTLSNVQLAHQGCNWRKWSKDSIGIGPAEFIHPAVAARFLAGKGARRSEGSAASHLDG
;
A
#
# COMPACT_ATOMS: atom_id res chain seq x y z
N MET A 1 39.62 4.04 16.60
CA MET A 1 38.34 4.56 16.07
C MET A 1 37.27 4.18 17.08
N GLY A 2 36.67 5.16 17.77
CA GLY A 2 35.66 4.89 18.80
C GLY A 2 34.32 4.56 18.16
N THR A 3 33.77 3.40 18.47
CA THR A 3 32.40 3.01 18.11
C THR A 3 31.43 3.97 18.80
N ARG A 4 30.46 4.50 18.05
CA ARG A 4 29.39 5.34 18.61
C ARG A 4 28.14 4.49 18.72
N HIS A 5 27.46 4.55 19.86
CA HIS A 5 26.21 3.80 20.06
C HIS A 5 24.98 4.63 19.69
N CYS A 6 23.93 3.94 19.26
CA CYS A 6 22.61 4.52 19.00
C CYS A 6 21.96 5.03 20.28
N LEU A 7 21.40 6.25 20.24
CA LEU A 7 20.71 6.86 21.39
C LEU A 7 19.45 6.11 21.84
N ASP A 8 18.86 5.27 20.97
CA ASP A 8 17.57 4.63 21.25
C ASP A 8 17.68 3.11 21.47
N CYS A 9 18.80 2.47 21.08
CA CYS A 9 18.91 0.99 21.15
C CYS A 9 20.33 0.44 21.35
N GLU A 10 21.29 1.30 21.73
CA GLU A 10 22.69 0.94 22.04
C GLU A 10 23.50 0.30 20.89
N ALA A 11 22.90 0.04 19.73
CA ALA A 11 23.57 -0.53 18.58
C ALA A 11 24.73 0.33 18.06
N ASP A 12 25.80 -0.32 17.60
CA ASP A 12 26.95 0.33 16.98
C ASP A 12 26.56 1.06 15.68
N ILE A 13 26.94 2.34 15.60
CA ILE A 13 26.75 3.19 14.42
C ILE A 13 28.09 3.31 13.71
N THR A 14 28.13 2.88 12.44
CA THR A 14 29.32 2.99 11.59
C THR A 14 29.52 4.41 11.08
N ALA A 15 30.74 4.76 10.66
CA ALA A 15 31.07 6.09 10.13
C ALA A 15 30.21 6.53 8.90
N LYS A 16 29.54 5.60 8.20
CA LYS A 16 28.67 5.92 7.06
C LYS A 16 27.29 6.43 7.47
N GLN A 17 26.87 6.14 8.71
CA GLN A 17 25.55 6.50 9.26
C GLN A 17 25.58 7.83 10.04
N LEU A 18 26.71 8.53 10.04
CA LEU A 18 27.07 9.68 10.90
C LEU A 18 26.17 10.92 10.84
N SER A 19 25.23 11.03 9.88
CA SER A 19 24.33 12.19 9.83
C SER A 19 23.26 12.20 10.95
N ALA A 20 23.06 11.07 11.64
CA ALA A 20 22.17 10.96 12.78
C ALA A 20 22.81 10.10 13.89
N VAL A 21 22.64 10.48 15.15
CA VAL A 21 23.08 9.69 16.33
C VAL A 21 22.19 8.44 16.56
N ARG A 22 21.51 7.96 15.51
CA ARG A 22 20.54 6.85 15.54
C ARG A 22 20.83 5.92 14.38
N CYS A 23 20.74 4.61 14.63
CA CYS A 23 20.92 3.57 13.60
C CYS A 23 19.80 3.61 12.56
N ASP A 24 19.99 2.93 11.42
CA ASP A 24 19.02 2.90 10.32
C ASP A 24 17.65 2.34 10.71
N ALA A 25 17.58 1.52 11.77
CA ALA A 25 16.32 0.98 12.29
C ALA A 25 15.54 1.99 13.15
N CYS A 26 16.23 2.74 14.02
CA CYS A 26 15.60 3.70 14.94
C CYS A 26 15.32 5.07 14.27
N LEU A 27 16.15 5.47 13.31
CA LEU A 27 16.08 6.78 12.67
C LEU A 27 14.71 7.08 12.01
N PRO A 28 14.05 6.15 11.29
CA PRO A 28 12.74 6.40 10.68
C PRO A 28 11.65 6.68 11.71
N ALA A 29 11.60 5.92 12.81
CA ALA A 29 10.62 6.10 13.86
C ALA A 29 10.76 7.48 14.52
N TRP A 30 11.98 7.84 14.92
CA TRP A 30 12.28 9.15 15.50
C TRP A 30 11.96 10.30 14.54
N LYS A 31 12.35 10.21 13.25
CA LYS A 31 12.02 11.24 12.24
C LYS A 31 10.51 11.41 12.07
N ASN A 32 9.74 10.32 12.15
CA ASN A 32 8.29 10.37 12.02
C ASN A 32 7.65 11.00 13.27
N GLU A 33 8.11 10.66 14.47
CA GLU A 33 7.64 11.25 15.72
C GLU A 33 7.94 12.74 15.79
N ALA A 34 9.18 13.15 15.51
CA ALA A 34 9.58 14.56 15.47
C ALA A 34 8.71 15.38 14.49
N ARG A 35 8.40 14.80 13.32
CA ARG A 35 7.49 15.44 12.34
C ARG A 35 6.05 15.55 12.85
N ARG A 36 5.53 14.49 13.49
CA ARG A 36 4.18 14.51 14.09
C ARG A 36 4.08 15.59 15.16
N ARG A 37 5.08 15.69 16.03
CA ARG A 37 5.19 16.73 17.05
C ARG A 37 5.20 18.13 16.44
N LEU A 38 6.07 18.36 15.46
CA LEU A 38 6.13 19.64 14.74
C LEU A 38 4.78 20.02 14.10
N TRP A 39 4.08 19.06 13.50
CA TRP A 39 2.76 19.30 12.90
C TRP A 39 1.65 19.53 13.93
N ALA A 40 1.77 18.95 15.12
CA ALA A 40 0.83 19.18 16.22
C ALA A 40 1.05 20.58 16.84
N GLU A 41 2.32 20.97 17.04
CA GLU A 41 2.71 22.29 17.56
C GLU A 41 2.49 23.42 16.53
N ASN A 42 2.55 23.10 15.23
CA ASN A 42 2.35 24.08 14.15
C ASN A 42 1.31 23.58 13.10
N PRO A 43 0.00 23.73 13.37
CA PRO A 43 -1.06 23.32 12.46
C PRO A 43 -1.07 24.05 11.12
N GLU A 44 -0.58 25.30 11.08
CA GLU A 44 -0.47 26.08 9.84
C GLU A 44 0.60 25.55 8.91
N LEU A 45 1.76 25.20 9.45
CA LEU A 45 2.82 24.54 8.70
C LEU A 45 2.32 23.23 8.11
N ARG A 46 1.58 22.42 8.89
CA ARG A 46 0.96 21.17 8.40
C ARG A 46 0.01 21.46 7.25
N ARG A 47 -0.92 22.42 7.39
CA ARG A 47 -1.88 22.81 6.35
C ARG A 47 -1.17 23.23 5.06
N ARG A 48 -0.17 24.11 5.16
CA ARG A 48 0.63 24.58 4.01
C ARG A 48 1.35 23.42 3.31
N GLN A 49 2.07 22.59 4.07
CA GLN A 49 2.80 21.46 3.49
C GLN A 49 1.87 20.44 2.80
N GLN A 50 0.69 20.19 3.37
CA GLN A 50 -0.33 19.32 2.77
C GLN A 50 -0.89 19.94 1.48
N ALA A 51 -1.19 21.25 1.49
CA ALA A 51 -1.65 21.98 0.31
C ALA A 51 -0.59 21.94 -0.81
N ASP A 52 0.68 22.16 -0.49
CA ASP A 52 1.79 22.10 -1.44
C ASP A 52 1.97 20.69 -2.03
N ALA A 53 1.85 19.65 -1.19
CA ALA A 53 1.89 18.26 -1.65
C ALA A 53 0.73 17.95 -2.59
N ALA A 54 -0.48 18.40 -2.27
CA ALA A 54 -1.66 18.25 -3.13
C ALA A 54 -1.50 19.03 -4.46
N ASN A 55 -0.97 20.25 -4.42
CA ASN A 55 -0.64 21.06 -5.60
C ASN A 55 0.37 20.34 -6.51
N ARG A 56 1.48 19.84 -5.96
CA ARG A 56 2.48 19.07 -6.73
C ARG A 56 1.87 17.82 -7.35
N ARG A 57 1.02 17.09 -6.63
CA ARG A 57 0.31 15.92 -7.18
C ARG A 57 -0.61 16.31 -8.34
N ARG A 58 -1.39 17.39 -8.20
CA ARG A 58 -2.27 17.90 -9.27
C ARG A 58 -1.47 18.32 -10.50
N ALA A 59 -0.34 19.00 -10.32
CA ALA A 59 0.55 19.38 -11.42
C ALA A 59 1.07 18.16 -12.18
N ARG A 60 1.50 17.10 -11.47
CA ARG A 60 1.91 15.83 -12.10
C ARG A 60 0.78 15.16 -12.88
N ILE A 61 -0.43 15.08 -12.33
CA ILE A 61 -1.58 14.51 -13.05
C ILE A 61 -1.81 15.25 -14.37
N ARG A 62 -1.76 16.59 -14.34
CA ARG A 62 -1.91 17.39 -15.56
C ARG A 62 -0.78 17.15 -16.56
N GLY A 63 0.46 17.03 -16.08
CA GLY A 63 1.64 16.80 -16.92
C GLY A 63 1.72 15.39 -17.52
N ASN A 64 1.27 14.37 -16.79
CA ASN A 64 1.34 12.97 -17.23
C ASN A 64 0.19 12.56 -18.16
N GLY A 65 -0.86 13.37 -18.24
CA GLY A 65 -2.09 13.07 -18.99
C GLY A 65 -3.24 12.63 -18.09
N ARG A 66 -4.46 13.00 -18.49
CA ARG A 66 -5.70 12.73 -17.75
C ARG A 66 -6.86 12.44 -18.69
N GLU A 67 -7.66 11.45 -18.32
CA GLU A 67 -8.92 11.11 -18.95
C GLU A 67 -10.05 11.19 -17.91
N ARG A 68 -11.29 11.42 -18.35
CA ARG A 68 -12.45 11.32 -17.47
C ARG A 68 -12.97 9.88 -17.49
N TYR A 69 -13.12 9.29 -16.31
CA TYR A 69 -13.75 7.99 -16.10
C TYR A 69 -14.52 8.01 -14.78
N GLU A 70 -15.58 7.21 -14.67
CA GLU A 70 -16.26 7.00 -13.40
C GLU A 70 -15.61 5.85 -12.64
N ARG A 71 -15.56 5.97 -11.31
CA ARG A 71 -14.92 4.94 -10.46
C ARG A 71 -15.62 3.59 -10.58
N LEU A 72 -16.95 3.63 -10.67
CA LEU A 72 -17.78 2.43 -10.75
C LEU A 72 -17.46 1.62 -12.00
N ASP A 73 -17.27 2.28 -13.16
CA ASP A 73 -16.88 1.63 -14.41
C ASP A 73 -15.60 0.81 -14.25
N VAL A 74 -14.60 1.36 -13.54
CA VAL A 74 -13.33 0.66 -13.25
C VAL A 74 -13.59 -0.55 -12.34
N PHE A 75 -14.43 -0.39 -11.34
CA PHE A 75 -14.73 -1.45 -10.35
C PHE A 75 -15.50 -2.61 -10.99
N GLU A 76 -16.46 -2.31 -11.86
CA GLU A 76 -17.24 -3.28 -12.62
C GLU A 76 -16.38 -3.99 -13.67
N ARG A 77 -15.56 -3.25 -14.43
CA ARG A 77 -14.58 -3.81 -15.38
C ARG A 77 -13.67 -4.83 -14.70
N ASP A 78 -13.21 -4.51 -13.49
CA ASP A 78 -12.32 -5.38 -12.72
C ASP A 78 -13.08 -6.46 -11.93
N ARG A 79 -14.40 -6.58 -12.15
CA ARG A 79 -15.31 -7.57 -11.54
C ARG A 79 -15.25 -7.59 -10.02
N TRP A 80 -15.10 -6.41 -9.41
CA TRP A 80 -14.97 -6.24 -7.97
C TRP A 80 -13.84 -7.09 -7.35
N ARG A 81 -12.76 -7.33 -8.13
CA ARG A 81 -11.56 -8.02 -7.66
C ARG A 81 -10.38 -7.06 -7.62
N CYS A 82 -9.70 -7.04 -6.48
CA CYS A 82 -8.49 -6.26 -6.32
C CYS A 82 -7.42 -6.74 -7.31
N ARG A 83 -6.92 -5.85 -8.14
CA ARG A 83 -5.93 -6.16 -9.18
C ARG A 83 -4.50 -6.29 -8.65
N LEU A 84 -4.29 -6.02 -7.35
CA LEU A 84 -3.02 -6.26 -6.66
C LEU A 84 -2.95 -7.64 -6.00
N CYS A 85 -4.01 -8.04 -5.28
CA CYS A 85 -4.02 -9.28 -4.49
C CYS A 85 -4.97 -10.36 -5.02
N SER A 86 -5.73 -10.07 -6.08
CA SER A 86 -6.73 -10.94 -6.72
C SER A 86 -7.96 -11.34 -5.87
N PHE A 87 -8.04 -10.91 -4.60
CA PHE A 87 -9.20 -11.18 -3.74
C PHE A 87 -10.38 -10.23 -4.02
N PRO A 88 -11.63 -10.66 -3.74
CA PRO A 88 -12.80 -9.81 -3.85
C PRO A 88 -12.71 -8.56 -2.97
N VAL A 89 -13.18 -7.44 -3.48
CA VAL A 89 -13.37 -6.18 -2.74
C VAL A 89 -14.82 -6.10 -2.29
N ASP A 90 -15.03 -5.81 -1.02
CA ASP A 90 -16.36 -5.67 -0.44
C ASP A 90 -16.96 -4.31 -0.84
N GLN A 91 -18.13 -4.32 -1.49
CA GLN A 91 -18.79 -3.08 -1.94
C GLN A 91 -19.35 -2.27 -0.77
N ALA A 92 -19.63 -2.93 0.37
CA ALA A 92 -20.16 -2.28 1.56
C ALA A 92 -19.04 -1.68 2.45
N ALA A 93 -17.79 -2.05 2.22
CA ALA A 93 -16.66 -1.52 2.99
C ALA A 93 -16.40 -0.06 2.59
N GLN A 94 -16.47 0.84 3.58
CA GLN A 94 -16.31 2.27 3.40
C GLN A 94 -14.93 2.75 3.85
N TRP A 95 -14.43 3.82 3.23
CA TRP A 95 -13.21 4.48 3.70
C TRP A 95 -13.39 4.92 5.16
N PRO A 96 -12.38 4.75 6.05
CA PRO A 96 -10.99 4.36 5.79
C PRO A 96 -10.70 2.85 5.98
N ASP A 97 -11.69 1.96 5.89
CA ASP A 97 -11.45 0.51 6.04
C ASP A 97 -10.40 0.02 5.02
N PRO A 98 -9.34 -0.71 5.42
CA PRO A 98 -8.39 -1.32 4.50
C PRO A 98 -9.00 -2.23 3.41
N LEU A 99 -10.19 -2.79 3.64
CA LEU A 99 -10.93 -3.63 2.69
C LEU A 99 -11.82 -2.84 1.72
N SER A 100 -11.96 -1.52 1.91
CA SER A 100 -12.75 -0.64 1.01
C SER A 100 -12.13 -0.51 -0.38
N ALA A 101 -12.94 -0.12 -1.37
CA ALA A 101 -12.51 0.03 -2.76
C ALA A 101 -11.73 1.33 -3.02
N ALA A 102 -10.59 1.22 -3.70
CA ALA A 102 -9.76 2.34 -4.13
C ALA A 102 -9.38 2.25 -5.60
N ILE A 103 -9.20 3.41 -6.22
CA ILE A 103 -8.54 3.54 -7.52
C ILE A 103 -7.02 3.49 -7.27
N ASP A 104 -6.37 2.48 -7.84
CA ASP A 104 -4.92 2.32 -7.90
C ASP A 104 -4.42 2.68 -9.30
N HIS A 105 -3.37 3.49 -9.37
CA HIS A 105 -2.67 3.78 -10.62
C HIS A 105 -1.62 2.70 -10.87
N VAL A 106 -1.76 1.89 -11.93
CA VAL A 106 -0.85 0.78 -12.30
C VAL A 106 0.59 1.28 -12.31
N VAL A 107 0.88 2.23 -13.20
CA VAL A 107 2.05 3.09 -13.12
C VAL A 107 1.68 4.30 -12.25
N PRO A 108 2.38 4.55 -11.14
CA PRO A 108 1.97 5.63 -10.26
C PRO A 108 2.22 7.03 -10.82
N ILE A 109 1.36 8.00 -10.43
CA ILE A 109 1.50 9.42 -10.82
C ILE A 109 2.89 9.99 -10.49
N ALA A 110 3.47 9.62 -9.34
CA ALA A 110 4.78 10.10 -8.92
C ALA A 110 5.94 9.58 -9.79
N ALA A 111 5.72 8.46 -10.49
CA ALA A 111 6.68 7.83 -11.41
C ALA A 111 6.35 8.13 -12.89
N GLY A 112 5.48 9.10 -13.17
CA GLY A 112 5.13 9.50 -14.54
C GLY A 112 3.87 8.85 -15.11
N GLY A 113 3.16 8.01 -14.35
CA GLY A 113 1.91 7.40 -14.82
C GLY A 113 0.78 8.41 -15.00
N ALA A 114 -0.06 8.19 -16.02
CA ALA A 114 -1.20 9.06 -16.35
C ALA A 114 -2.45 8.74 -15.50
N ASP A 115 -3.36 9.69 -15.34
CA ASP A 115 -4.66 9.47 -14.70
C ASP A 115 -5.71 9.10 -15.78
N THR A 116 -5.58 7.91 -16.35
CA THR A 116 -6.39 7.45 -17.50
C THR A 116 -7.00 6.08 -17.24
N LEU A 117 -8.08 5.73 -17.94
CA LEU A 117 -8.79 4.46 -17.74
C LEU A 117 -7.86 3.24 -17.89
N SER A 118 -6.92 3.33 -18.84
CA SER A 118 -5.90 2.31 -19.09
C SER A 118 -4.87 2.13 -17.98
N ASN A 119 -4.61 3.18 -17.17
CA ASN A 119 -3.61 3.16 -16.11
C ASN A 119 -4.22 3.07 -14.71
N VAL A 120 -5.54 2.91 -14.59
CA VAL A 120 -6.21 2.73 -13.30
C VAL A 120 -6.82 1.35 -13.16
N GLN A 121 -6.87 0.87 -11.93
CA GLN A 121 -7.43 -0.42 -11.57
C GLN A 121 -8.05 -0.39 -10.16
N LEU A 122 -8.97 -1.31 -9.90
CA LEU A 122 -9.52 -1.54 -8.57
C LEU A 122 -8.48 -2.19 -7.67
N ALA A 123 -8.31 -1.63 -6.46
CA ALA A 123 -7.58 -2.28 -5.38
C ALA A 123 -8.33 -2.15 -4.06
N HIS A 124 -8.06 -3.04 -3.11
CA HIS A 124 -8.36 -2.74 -1.70
C HIS A 124 -7.57 -1.50 -1.28
N GLN A 125 -8.17 -0.67 -0.45
CA GLN A 125 -7.56 0.57 0.04
C GLN A 125 -6.25 0.29 0.78
N GLY A 126 -6.20 -0.77 1.59
CA GLY A 126 -5.00 -1.23 2.29
C GLY A 126 -3.92 -1.77 1.35
N CYS A 127 -4.32 -2.50 0.31
CA CYS A 127 -3.37 -2.95 -0.71
C CYS A 127 -2.74 -1.75 -1.44
N ASN A 128 -3.55 -0.78 -1.86
CA ASN A 128 -3.08 0.45 -2.50
C ASN A 128 -2.07 1.21 -1.62
N TRP A 129 -2.32 1.36 -0.31
CA TRP A 129 -1.39 2.01 0.61
C TRP A 129 -0.02 1.33 0.67
N ARG A 130 -0.02 -0.01 0.72
CA ARG A 130 1.21 -0.79 0.87
C ARG A 130 1.99 -0.96 -0.43
N LYS A 131 1.42 -0.62 -1.61
CA LYS A 131 2.06 -0.79 -2.93
C LYS A 131 3.44 -0.10 -3.01
N TRP A 132 3.71 0.82 -2.08
CA TRP A 132 4.94 1.58 -1.96
C TRP A 132 5.70 1.33 -0.64
N SER A 133 5.29 0.37 0.18
CA SER A 133 5.98 -0.01 1.41
C SER A 133 6.73 -1.34 1.23
N LYS A 134 7.77 -1.56 2.05
CA LYS A 134 8.56 -2.81 2.04
C LYS A 134 7.84 -3.97 2.74
N ASP A 135 6.62 -3.76 3.24
CA ASP A 135 5.99 -4.68 4.19
C ASP A 135 5.10 -5.73 3.52
N SER A 136 4.90 -5.69 2.20
CA SER A 136 4.02 -6.61 1.46
C SER A 136 4.26 -8.07 1.83
N ILE A 137 3.19 -8.81 2.13
CA ILE A 137 3.25 -10.25 2.43
C ILE A 137 2.93 -10.98 1.12
N GLY A 138 3.76 -11.96 0.73
CA GLY A 138 3.74 -12.63 -0.59
C GLY A 138 4.69 -11.93 -1.56
N ILE A 139 5.93 -12.42 -1.64
CA ILE A 139 7.14 -11.66 -2.02
C ILE A 139 7.32 -11.60 -3.56
N GLY A 140 6.29 -11.13 -4.26
CA GLY A 140 6.34 -10.81 -5.69
C GLY A 140 5.21 -9.84 -6.08
N PRO A 141 5.33 -9.05 -7.17
CA PRO A 141 4.28 -8.12 -7.60
C PRO A 141 2.92 -8.79 -7.84
N ALA A 142 2.92 -10.10 -8.11
CA ALA A 142 1.73 -10.93 -8.32
C ALA A 142 1.09 -11.48 -7.03
N GLU A 143 1.79 -11.42 -5.89
CA GLU A 143 1.38 -12.03 -4.62
C GLU A 143 1.16 -11.01 -3.50
N PHE A 144 1.07 -9.74 -3.87
CA PHE A 144 0.99 -8.64 -2.94
C PHE A 144 -0.31 -8.66 -2.11
N ILE A 145 -0.24 -8.90 -0.79
CA ILE A 145 -1.44 -9.00 0.07
C ILE A 145 -1.31 -8.13 1.35
N HIS A 146 -2.34 -7.34 1.66
CA HIS A 146 -2.45 -6.57 2.91
C HIS A 146 -2.80 -7.48 4.11
N PRO A 147 -2.32 -7.25 5.35
CA PRO A 147 -2.53 -8.19 6.45
C PRO A 147 -4.01 -8.35 6.82
N ALA A 148 -4.81 -7.28 6.74
CA ALA A 148 -6.27 -7.37 6.93
C ALA A 148 -6.96 -8.23 5.85
N VAL A 149 -6.45 -8.19 4.60
CA VAL A 149 -6.94 -9.06 3.51
C VAL A 149 -6.52 -10.50 3.77
N ALA A 150 -5.27 -10.73 4.17
CA ALA A 150 -4.78 -12.07 4.54
C ALA A 150 -5.59 -12.66 5.71
N ALA A 151 -5.84 -11.88 6.77
CA ALA A 151 -6.67 -12.29 7.89
C ALA A 151 -8.07 -12.70 7.44
N ARG A 152 -8.68 -11.95 6.51
CA ARG A 152 -10.03 -12.25 6.00
C ARG A 152 -10.09 -13.46 5.07
N PHE A 153 -9.14 -13.59 4.15
CA PHE A 153 -9.25 -14.55 3.03
C PHE A 153 -8.28 -15.75 3.10
N LEU A 154 -7.23 -15.68 3.92
CA LEU A 154 -6.21 -16.72 4.04
C LEU A 154 -6.22 -17.44 5.39
N ALA A 155 -6.67 -16.80 6.48
CA ALA A 155 -6.63 -17.37 7.83
C ALA A 155 -7.46 -18.66 8.02
N GLY A 156 -8.30 -19.06 7.05
CA GLY A 156 -9.12 -20.28 7.07
C GLY A 156 -8.73 -21.39 6.09
N LYS A 157 -7.66 -21.24 5.28
CA LYS A 157 -7.26 -22.24 4.26
C LYS A 157 -6.48 -23.45 4.82
N GLY A 158 -6.56 -23.70 6.14
CA GLY A 158 -5.99 -24.88 6.79
C GLY A 158 -6.92 -26.09 6.90
N ALA A 159 -8.23 -25.95 6.64
CA ALA A 159 -9.22 -26.96 7.03
C ALA A 159 -9.99 -27.65 5.88
N ARG A 160 -9.62 -27.47 4.61
CA ARG A 160 -10.24 -28.22 3.50
C ARG A 160 -9.19 -28.72 2.52
N ARG A 161 -8.68 -29.93 2.80
CA ARG A 161 -8.10 -30.83 1.80
C ARG A 161 -8.83 -32.17 1.89
N SER A 162 -9.13 -32.69 0.70
CA SER A 162 -9.67 -34.02 0.33
C SER A 162 -11.05 -34.44 0.86
N GLU A 163 -12.06 -34.32 0.00
CA GLU A 163 -12.88 -35.49 -0.33
C GLU A 163 -12.89 -35.62 -1.86
N GLY A 164 -12.39 -36.76 -2.32
CA GLY A 164 -12.22 -37.09 -3.72
C GLY A 164 -13.56 -37.29 -4.40
N SER A 165 -13.68 -36.75 -5.61
CA SER A 165 -14.71 -37.11 -6.56
C SER A 165 -14.48 -38.56 -6.99
N ALA A 166 -15.27 -39.49 -6.46
CA ALA A 166 -15.47 -40.81 -7.07
C ALA A 166 -16.55 -40.65 -8.15
N ALA A 167 -16.12 -40.33 -9.36
CA ALA A 167 -16.97 -40.46 -10.55
C ALA A 167 -16.80 -41.88 -11.10
N SER A 168 -17.84 -42.66 -10.89
CA SER A 168 -18.22 -43.90 -11.57
C SER A 168 -17.75 -44.00 -13.01
N HIS A 169 -17.11 -45.13 -13.35
CA HIS A 169 -17.09 -45.70 -14.70
C HIS A 169 -17.58 -47.15 -14.58
N LEU A 170 -18.77 -47.39 -15.15
CA LEU A 170 -19.26 -48.69 -15.56
C LEU A 170 -18.61 -49.01 -16.92
N ASP A 171 -18.21 -50.26 -17.14
CA ASP A 171 -18.51 -51.04 -18.36
C ASP A 171 -17.74 -52.37 -18.34
N GLY A 172 -18.45 -53.46 -18.69
CA GLY A 172 -17.87 -54.75 -19.11
C GLY A 172 -18.27 -55.94 -18.26
#